data_AF-A0A536ZKX8-F1
#
_entry.id   AF-A0A536ZKX8-F1
#
_cell.length_a   1.000
_cell.length_b   1.000
_cell.length_c   1.000
_cell.angle_alpha   90.00
_cell.angle_beta   90.00
_cell.angle_gamma   90.00
#
_symmetry.space_group_name_H-M   'P 1'
#
loop_
_entity.id
_entity.type
_entity.pdbx_description
1 polymer ?
#
loop_
_entity_poly.entity_id
_entity_poly.type
_entity_poly.pdbx_seq_one_letter_code
_entity_poly.pdbx_strand_id
1 'polypeptide(L)'
;AKGINPQFQGVTKGWLRASHRALDEKHSTEMEPYHLHTRPEALKPNEVYRFDISIEPNAFQFKKGNRVRLELVNGDSPITDVLWTHYYQPNKIGQDTLWHSTRYPSALVLPVME
;
A
#
# COMPACT_ATOMS: atom_id res chain seq x y z
N ALA A 1 1.83 5.13 26.16
CA ALA A 1 1.33 6.52 26.31
C ALA A 1 0.24 6.77 25.28
N LYS A 2 -0.72 7.67 25.53
CA LYS A 2 -1.71 8.08 24.50
C LYS A 2 -0.95 8.61 23.28
N GLY A 3 -1.34 8.16 22.08
CA GLY A 3 -0.78 8.65 20.81
C GLY A 3 0.47 7.92 20.29
N ILE A 4 0.95 6.86 20.97
CA ILE A 4 2.03 6.01 20.44
C ILE A 4 1.42 4.78 19.78
N ASN A 5 1.85 4.48 18.56
CA ASN A 5 1.47 3.23 17.89
C ASN A 5 1.84 2.03 18.78
N PRO A 6 0.96 1.02 18.92
CA PRO A 6 1.29 -0.17 19.68
C PRO A 6 2.51 -0.87 19.05
N GLN A 7 3.25 -1.63 19.86
CA GLN A 7 4.27 -2.53 19.33
C GLN A 7 3.65 -3.44 18.27
N PHE A 8 4.41 -3.66 17.20
CA PHE A 8 3.98 -4.44 16.06
C PHE A 8 5.16 -5.22 15.49
N GLN A 9 4.83 -6.29 14.78
CA GLN A 9 5.78 -7.05 13.96
C GLN A 9 5.48 -6.73 12.50
N GLY A 10 6.49 -6.30 11.74
CA GLY A 10 6.38 -6.16 10.30
C GLY A 10 6.19 -7.55 9.68
N VAL A 11 5.12 -7.72 8.91
CA VAL A 11 4.77 -9.00 8.26
C VAL A 11 5.21 -8.98 6.80
N THR A 12 4.74 -7.99 6.05
CA THR A 12 5.09 -7.75 4.66
C THR A 12 4.80 -6.28 4.31
N LYS A 13 5.27 -5.82 3.15
CA LYS A 13 5.12 -4.46 2.64
C LYS A 13 4.90 -4.50 1.14
N GLY A 14 4.40 -3.39 0.60
CA GLY A 14 4.16 -3.20 -0.82
C GLY A 14 4.32 -1.74 -1.18
N TRP A 15 4.60 -1.48 -2.45
CA TRP A 15 4.83 -0.13 -2.94
C TRP A 15 4.12 0.07 -4.28
N LEU A 16 3.56 1.26 -4.45
CA LEU A 16 3.08 1.71 -5.73
C LEU A 16 3.35 3.20 -5.88
N ARG A 17 4.07 3.57 -6.94
CA ARG A 17 4.08 4.96 -7.38
C ARG A 17 2.77 5.24 -8.10
N ALA A 18 1.94 6.13 -7.56
CA ALA A 18 0.60 6.41 -8.06
C ALA A 18 0.52 6.75 -9.57
N SER A 19 1.56 7.36 -10.15
CA SER A 19 1.61 7.62 -11.58
C SER A 19 1.75 6.36 -12.45
N HIS A 20 2.11 5.22 -11.87
CA HIS A 20 2.22 3.92 -12.55
C HIS A 20 1.04 2.98 -12.25
N ARG A 21 -0.10 3.53 -11.80
CA ARG A 21 -1.32 2.76 -11.43
C ARG A 21 -1.97 1.97 -12.57
N ALA A 22 -1.53 2.11 -13.81
CA ALA A 22 -2.13 1.43 -14.95
C ALA A 22 -1.88 -0.09 -14.85
N LEU A 23 -2.97 -0.86 -14.83
CA LEU A 23 -2.93 -2.31 -14.74
C LEU A 23 -2.87 -2.97 -16.12
N ASP A 24 -2.24 -4.13 -16.16
CA ASP A 24 -2.38 -5.11 -17.23
C ASP A 24 -3.55 -6.04 -16.88
N GLU A 25 -4.71 -5.81 -17.47
CA GLU A 25 -5.93 -6.59 -17.20
C GLU A 25 -5.79 -8.08 -17.56
N LYS A 26 -4.86 -8.44 -18.45
CA LYS A 26 -4.66 -9.83 -18.87
C LYS A 26 -3.90 -10.64 -17.81
N HIS A 27 -2.98 -10.00 -17.10
CA HIS A 27 -2.12 -10.67 -16.12
C HIS A 27 -2.54 -10.39 -14.67
N SER A 28 -3.29 -9.31 -14.42
CA SER A 28 -3.76 -8.97 -13.09
C SER A 28 -4.81 -9.95 -12.60
N THR A 29 -4.70 -10.34 -11.34
CA THR A 29 -5.72 -11.09 -10.61
C THR A 29 -6.25 -10.26 -9.44
N GLU A 30 -7.27 -10.76 -8.74
CA GLU A 30 -7.79 -10.11 -7.53
C GLU A 30 -6.71 -9.98 -6.44
N MET A 31 -5.80 -10.97 -6.34
CA MET A 31 -4.75 -11.01 -5.32
C MET A 31 -3.44 -10.37 -5.78
N GLU A 32 -3.19 -10.34 -7.08
CA GLU A 32 -1.91 -9.95 -7.67
C GLU A 32 -2.14 -8.94 -8.80
N PRO A 33 -2.13 -7.62 -8.50
CA PRO A 33 -2.25 -6.60 -9.52
C PRO A 33 -0.94 -6.48 -10.31
N TYR A 34 -1.02 -6.63 -11.63
CA TYR A 34 0.12 -6.47 -12.52
C TYR A 34 0.11 -5.07 -13.14
N HIS A 35 1.14 -4.27 -12.84
CA HIS A 35 1.22 -2.90 -13.31
C HIS A 35 2.04 -2.82 -14.60
N LEU A 36 1.54 -2.09 -15.61
CA LEU A 36 2.20 -1.98 -16.91
C LEU A 36 3.56 -1.28 -16.84
N HIS A 37 3.70 -0.30 -15.95
CA HIS A 37 4.87 0.56 -15.81
C HIS A 37 5.38 1.23 -17.12
N THR A 38 4.59 1.23 -18.20
CA THR A 38 5.01 1.71 -19.53
C THR A 38 4.95 3.22 -19.67
N ARG A 39 3.99 3.87 -19.02
CA ARG A 39 3.79 5.32 -19.12
C ARG A 39 3.33 5.90 -17.78
N PRO A 40 4.09 6.86 -17.19
CA PRO A 40 3.63 7.58 -16.02
C PRO A 40 2.45 8.49 -16.37
N GLU A 41 1.39 8.42 -15.58
CA GLU A 41 0.19 9.27 -15.69
C GLU A 41 0.06 10.13 -14.44
N ALA A 42 0.29 11.44 -14.58
CA ALA A 42 0.20 12.36 -13.46
C ALA A 42 -1.21 12.39 -12.84
N LEU A 43 -1.28 12.49 -11.52
CA LEU A 43 -2.54 12.68 -10.81
C LEU A 43 -3.00 14.13 -10.95
N LYS A 44 -4.32 14.32 -11.06
CA LYS A 44 -4.93 15.64 -10.92
C LYS A 44 -5.31 15.87 -9.46
N PRO A 45 -4.95 17.02 -8.86
CA PRO A 45 -5.38 17.35 -7.50
C PRO A 45 -6.91 17.28 -7.35
N ASN A 46 -7.37 16.77 -6.21
CA ASN A 46 -8.79 16.61 -5.85
C ASN A 46 -9.60 15.60 -6.69
N GLU A 47 -8.96 14.88 -7.61
CA GLU A 47 -9.58 13.75 -8.31
C GLU A 47 -9.38 12.46 -7.52
N VAL A 48 -10.42 11.64 -7.43
CA VAL A 48 -10.39 10.37 -6.70
C VAL A 48 -9.94 9.25 -7.64
N TYR A 49 -8.87 8.56 -7.27
CA TYR A 49 -8.34 7.42 -8.01
C TYR A 49 -8.44 6.14 -7.17
N ARG A 50 -8.62 5.01 -7.85
CA ARG A 50 -8.40 3.68 -7.26
C ARG A 50 -6.95 3.27 -7.49
N PHE A 51 -6.34 2.68 -6.48
CA PHE A 51 -5.00 2.10 -6.53
C PHE A 51 -5.07 0.66 -6.03
N ASP A 52 -4.71 -0.29 -6.88
CA ASP A 52 -4.54 -1.69 -6.48
C ASP A 52 -3.06 -1.90 -6.19
N ILE A 53 -2.69 -1.99 -4.91
CA ILE A 53 -1.30 -2.04 -4.47
C ILE A 53 -0.93 -3.50 -4.18
N SER A 54 0.04 -4.03 -4.91
CA SER A 54 0.58 -5.35 -4.60
C SER A 54 1.38 -5.29 -3.30
N ILE A 55 1.17 -6.28 -2.44
CA ILE A 55 1.93 -6.50 -1.21
C ILE A 55 2.76 -7.75 -1.42
N GLU A 56 4.04 -7.71 -1.03
CA GLU A 56 4.96 -8.82 -1.23
C GLU A 56 4.39 -10.13 -0.64
N PRO A 57 4.40 -11.24 -1.40
CA PRO A 57 3.87 -12.52 -0.95
C PRO A 57 4.55 -12.97 0.35
N ASN A 58 3.74 -13.40 1.31
CA ASN A 58 4.24 -13.87 2.59
C ASN A 58 3.32 -14.91 3.21
N ALA A 59 3.92 -15.86 3.94
CA ALA A 59 3.19 -16.81 4.77
C ALA A 59 3.48 -16.50 6.24
N PHE A 60 2.47 -16.03 6.97
CA PHE A 60 2.61 -15.65 8.38
C PHE A 60 1.50 -16.25 9.23
N GLN A 61 1.87 -16.92 10.33
CA GLN A 61 0.91 -17.48 11.27
C GLN A 61 0.53 -16.43 12.32
N PHE A 62 -0.74 -16.02 12.31
CA PHE A 62 -1.30 -15.16 13.36
C PHE A 62 -1.81 -16.02 14.53
N LYS A 63 -1.25 -15.82 15.72
CA LYS A 63 -1.69 -16.51 16.94
C LYS A 63 -3.01 -15.91 17.44
N LYS A 64 -3.79 -16.72 18.17
CA LYS A 64 -4.99 -16.25 18.88
C LYS A 64 -4.66 -15.02 19.74
N GLY A 65 -5.44 -13.96 19.56
CA GLY A 65 -5.24 -12.67 20.25
C GLY A 65 -4.45 -11.63 19.44
N ASN A 66 -3.79 -12.02 18.34
CA ASN A 66 -3.16 -11.07 17.43
C ASN A 66 -4.21 -10.21 16.71
N ARG A 67 -3.77 -9.04 16.22
CA ARG A 67 -4.56 -8.16 15.35
C ARG A 67 -3.76 -7.88 14.09
N VAL A 68 -4.44 -7.86 12.95
CA VAL A 68 -3.87 -7.40 11.68
C VAL A 68 -4.00 -5.88 11.61
N ARG A 69 -2.91 -5.21 11.23
CA ARG A 69 -2.87 -3.76 11.04
C ARG A 69 -2.33 -3.47 9.64
N LEU A 70 -3.07 -2.70 8.87
CA LEU A 70 -2.57 -2.07 7.66
C LEU A 70 -2.01 -0.69 8.01
N GLU A 71 -0.80 -0.41 7.54
CA GLU A 71 -0.16 0.90 7.66
C GLU A 71 0.05 1.45 6.26
N LEU A 72 -0.48 2.65 6.01
CA LEU A 72 -0.37 3.36 4.74
C LEU A 72 0.46 4.61 4.97
N VAL A 73 1.59 4.70 4.28
CA VAL A 73 2.53 5.81 4.36
C VAL A 73 2.95 6.23 2.96
N ASN A 74 3.31 7.49 2.81
CA ASN A 74 3.70 8.08 1.52
C ASN A 74 5.19 7.89 1.19
N GLY A 75 6.00 7.38 2.12
CA GLY A 75 7.41 7.15 1.90
C GLY A 75 8.00 6.14 2.86
N ASP A 76 9.18 5.65 2.50
CA ASP A 76 9.93 4.68 3.29
C ASP A 76 10.68 5.36 4.44
N SER A 77 10.87 4.62 5.52
CA SER A 77 11.66 5.09 6.65
C SER A 77 13.14 4.80 6.36
N PRO A 78 14.01 5.82 6.34
CA PRO A 78 15.44 5.62 6.14
C PRO A 78 16.11 4.83 7.28
N ILE A 79 15.39 4.56 8.38
CA ILE A 79 15.87 3.79 9.53
C ILE A 79 15.44 2.32 9.41
N THR A 80 14.20 2.05 9.00
CA THR A 80 13.66 0.68 8.97
C THR A 80 13.72 0.01 7.60
N ASP A 81 13.92 0.79 6.54
CA ASP A 81 13.85 0.32 5.14
C ASP A 81 15.17 0.54 4.37
N VAL A 82 16.30 0.54 5.09
CA VAL A 82 17.62 0.96 4.59
C VAL A 82 18.02 0.36 3.23
N LEU A 83 17.73 -0.93 3.00
CA LEU A 83 18.12 -1.62 1.76
C LEU A 83 17.21 -1.30 0.56
N TRP A 84 15.98 -0.83 0.79
CA TRP A 84 14.94 -0.66 -0.22
C TRP A 84 14.29 0.73 -0.16
N THR A 85 15.00 1.73 0.39
CA THR A 85 14.43 3.06 0.63
C THR A 85 14.17 3.78 -0.68
N HIS A 86 12.90 4.11 -0.96
CA HIS A 86 12.51 5.03 -2.00
C HIS A 86 12.56 6.47 -1.49
N TYR A 87 13.41 7.29 -2.08
CA TYR A 87 13.57 8.68 -1.67
C TYR A 87 12.29 9.50 -1.88
N TYR A 88 11.74 10.03 -0.79
CA TYR A 88 10.60 10.95 -0.82
C TYR A 88 11.06 12.37 -1.13
N GLN A 89 10.99 12.73 -2.42
CA GLN A 89 11.46 14.02 -2.92
C GLN A 89 10.62 15.20 -2.36
N PRO A 90 11.23 16.37 -2.08
CA PRO A 90 10.50 17.54 -1.56
C PRO A 90 9.32 17.99 -2.43
N ASN A 91 9.38 17.79 -3.75
CA ASN A 91 8.29 18.10 -4.68
C ASN A 91 7.07 17.16 -4.56
N LYS A 92 7.16 16.12 -3.73
CA LYS A 92 6.05 15.21 -3.38
C LYS A 92 5.42 15.57 -2.03
N ILE A 93 5.97 16.53 -1.29
CA ILE A 93 5.41 16.92 0.01
C ILE A 93 4.03 17.55 -0.22
N GLY A 94 3.03 17.00 0.45
CA GLY A 94 1.64 17.39 0.29
C GLY A 94 0.74 16.62 1.25
N GLN A 95 -0.55 16.63 0.96
CA GLN A 95 -1.55 15.91 1.73
C GLN A 95 -2.21 14.84 0.87
N ASP A 96 -2.13 13.59 1.32
CA ASP A 96 -2.86 12.48 0.75
C ASP A 96 -4.16 12.25 1.52
N THR A 97 -5.26 12.02 0.81
CA THR A 97 -6.56 11.71 1.41
C THR A 97 -6.98 10.30 1.00
N LEU A 98 -7.17 9.44 1.99
CA LEU A 98 -7.63 8.07 1.80
C LEU A 98 -9.17 8.04 1.91
N TRP A 99 -9.83 7.67 0.82
CA TRP A 99 -11.28 7.51 0.80
C TRP A 99 -11.65 6.08 1.18
N HIS A 100 -12.46 5.91 2.23
CA HIS A 100 -13.03 4.62 2.61
C HIS A 100 -14.50 4.82 3.00
N SER A 101 -15.41 4.36 2.14
CA SER A 101 -16.85 4.43 2.34
C SER A 101 -17.56 3.38 1.48
N THR A 102 -18.88 3.27 1.56
CA THR A 102 -19.66 2.43 0.64
C THR A 102 -19.47 2.80 -0.83
N ARG A 103 -19.25 4.09 -1.13
CA ARG A 103 -18.96 4.57 -2.49
C ARG A 103 -17.53 4.28 -2.94
N TYR A 104 -16.60 4.31 -1.99
CA TYR A 104 -15.16 4.09 -2.20
C TYR A 104 -14.68 2.96 -1.29
N PRO A 105 -14.97 1.69 -1.63
CA PRO A 105 -14.78 0.56 -0.73
C PRO A 105 -13.32 0.08 -0.70
N SER A 106 -12.41 0.94 -0.23
CA SER A 106 -11.00 0.59 -0.05
C SER A 106 -10.86 -0.59 0.92
N ALA A 107 -10.07 -1.60 0.60
CA ALA A 107 -9.97 -2.83 1.38
C ALA A 107 -8.55 -3.42 1.35
N LEU A 108 -8.25 -4.28 2.33
CA LEU A 108 -7.10 -5.17 2.33
C LEU A 108 -7.59 -6.59 2.04
N VAL A 109 -7.13 -7.18 0.95
CA VAL A 109 -7.46 -8.56 0.58
C VAL A 109 -6.42 -9.49 1.19
N LEU A 110 -6.87 -10.50 1.94
CA LEU A 110 -6.00 -11.45 2.65
C LEU A 110 -6.33 -12.89 2.24
N PRO A 111 -5.35 -13.68 1.76
CA PRO A 111 -5.56 -15.09 1.45
C PRO A 111 -5.45 -15.92 2.74
N VAL A 112 -6.56 -16.03 3.47
CA VAL A 112 -6.60 -16.80 4.73
C VAL A 112 -6.67 -18.30 4.41
N MET A 113 -5.74 -19.06 4.99
CA MET A 113 -5.71 -20.52 4.92
C MET A 113 -6.02 -21.11 6.30
N GLU A 114 -6.66 -22.28 6.33
CA GLU A 114 -6.98 -23.06 7.54
C GLU A 114 -5.85 -23.99 7.97
#